data_AF-A0A3C0KBI9-F1
#
_entry.id   AF-A0A3C0KBI9-F1
#
_cell.length_a   1.000
_cell.length_b   1.000
_cell.length_c   1.000
_cell.angle_alpha   90.00
_cell.angle_beta   90.00
_cell.angle_gamma   90.00
#
_symmetry.space_group_name_H-M   'P 1'
#
loop_
_entity.id
_entity.type
_entity.pdbx_description
1 polymer ?
#
loop_
_entity_poly.entity_id
_entity_poly.type
_entity_poly.pdbx_seq_one_letter_code
_entity_poly.pdbx_strand_id
1 'polypeptide(L)'
;PRRAGAERAAINAPMQGTAADLIKMSMVAVQQALDAQGRGTKMIMQVHDELVFEVPEAEVDWLRVEVPRLMAGVAQLKVPLLAEVGTG
;
A
#
# COMPACT_ATOMS: atom_id res chain seq x y z
N PRO A 1 21.03 -29.06 3.57
CA PRO A 1 19.70 -28.53 3.96
C PRO A 1 19.73 -27.10 4.53
N ARG A 2 20.48 -26.83 5.61
CA ARG A 2 20.53 -25.51 6.28
C ARG A 2 21.10 -24.38 5.41
N ARG A 3 22.18 -24.66 4.66
CA ARG A 3 22.85 -23.68 3.78
C ARG A 3 21.98 -23.24 2.59
N ALA A 4 21.36 -24.19 1.89
CA ALA A 4 20.43 -23.92 0.80
C ALA A 4 19.17 -23.14 1.27
N GLY A 5 18.71 -23.35 2.52
CA GLY A 5 17.64 -22.56 3.12
C GLY A 5 18.08 -21.12 3.41
N ALA A 6 19.28 -20.94 3.96
CA ALA A 6 19.86 -19.62 4.22
C ALA A 6 20.11 -18.83 2.92
N GLU A 7 20.55 -19.49 1.85
CA GLU A 7 20.74 -18.87 0.52
C GLU A 7 19.40 -18.38 -0.06
N ARG A 8 18.33 -19.18 0.02
CA ARG A 8 16.98 -18.75 -0.41
C ARG A 8 16.47 -17.59 0.43
N ALA A 9 16.68 -17.62 1.75
CA ALA A 9 16.28 -16.52 2.63
C ALA A 9 17.04 -15.24 2.33
N ALA A 10 18.35 -15.32 2.07
CA ALA A 10 19.18 -14.16 1.73
C ALA A 10 18.76 -13.50 0.40
N ILE A 11 18.27 -14.30 -0.56
CA ILE A 11 17.74 -13.78 -1.83
C ILE A 11 16.37 -13.13 -1.63
N ASN A 12 15.48 -13.76 -0.87
CA ASN A 12 14.08 -13.30 -0.75
C ASN A 12 13.87 -12.20 0.28
N ALA A 13 14.67 -12.15 1.35
CA ALA A 13 14.50 -11.19 2.43
C ALA A 13 14.55 -9.72 1.97
N PRO A 14 15.46 -9.31 1.06
CA PRO A 14 15.46 -7.93 0.54
C PRO A 14 14.18 -7.59 -0.22
N MET A 15 13.67 -8.51 -1.04
CA MET A 15 12.45 -8.30 -1.84
C MET A 15 11.21 -8.19 -0.92
N GLN A 16 11.06 -9.13 0.02
CA GLN A 16 9.93 -9.15 0.95
C GLN A 16 9.98 -7.99 1.95
N GLY A 17 11.18 -7.66 2.46
CA GLY A 17 11.38 -6.52 3.35
C GLY A 17 11.02 -5.21 2.68
N THR A 18 11.50 -4.99 1.46
CA THR A 18 11.18 -3.77 0.69
C THR A 18 9.68 -3.65 0.42
N ALA A 19 9.01 -4.75 0.03
CA ALA A 19 7.55 -4.74 -0.15
C ALA A 19 6.80 -4.38 1.15
N ALA A 20 7.24 -4.95 2.28
CA ALA A 20 6.67 -4.65 3.59
C ALA A 20 6.87 -3.18 4.02
N ASP A 21 7.99 -2.56 3.63
CA ASP A 21 8.24 -1.15 3.92
C ASP A 21 7.40 -0.24 3.02
N LEU A 22 7.27 -0.57 1.73
CA LEU A 22 6.44 0.16 0.76
C LEU A 22 4.97 0.20 1.17
N ILE A 23 4.40 -0.93 1.62
CA ILE A 23 3.01 -0.97 2.05
C ILE A 23 2.79 -0.15 3.33
N LYS A 24 3.73 -0.18 4.28
CA LYS A 24 3.63 0.65 5.49
C LYS A 24 3.72 2.15 5.18
N MET A 25 4.60 2.55 4.27
CA MET A 25 4.68 3.93 3.82
C MET A 25 3.38 4.35 3.12
N SER A 26 2.81 3.47 2.30
CA SER A 26 1.49 3.67 1.67
C SER A 26 0.39 3.88 2.71
N MET A 27 0.34 3.04 3.75
CA MET A 27 -0.64 3.16 4.83
C MET A 27 -0.54 4.54 5.51
N VAL A 28 0.67 4.98 5.85
CA VAL A 28 0.89 6.28 6.50
C VAL A 28 0.50 7.44 5.58
N ALA A 29 0.90 7.40 4.31
CA ALA A 29 0.59 8.46 3.35
C ALA A 29 -0.92 8.61 3.12
N VAL A 30 -1.64 7.47 3.00
CA VAL A 30 -3.09 7.47 2.85
C VAL A 30 -3.77 8.00 4.12
N GLN A 31 -3.35 7.55 5.31
CA GLN A 31 -3.95 8.02 6.56
C GLN A 31 -3.75 9.53 6.75
N GLN A 32 -2.56 10.06 6.46
CA GLN A 32 -2.30 11.50 6.52
C GLN A 32 -3.20 12.29 5.56
N ALA A 33 -3.47 11.77 4.36
CA ALA A 33 -4.36 12.42 3.40
C ALA A 33 -5.82 12.42 3.87
N LEU A 34 -6.27 11.33 4.50
CA LEU A 34 -7.59 11.22 5.10
C LEU A 34 -7.76 12.23 6.23
N ASP A 35 -6.79 12.29 7.15
CA ASP A 35 -6.83 13.17 8.32
C ASP A 35 -6.76 14.65 7.90
N ALA A 36 -5.88 15.01 6.97
CA ALA A 36 -5.70 16.38 6.50
C ALA A 36 -6.94 16.93 5.78
N GLN A 37 -7.73 16.05 5.14
CA GLN A 37 -8.96 16.43 4.43
C GLN A 37 -10.22 16.20 5.26
N GLY A 38 -10.10 15.68 6.49
CA GLY A 38 -11.24 15.40 7.38
C GLY A 38 -12.22 14.38 6.81
N ARG A 39 -11.73 13.37 6.08
CA ARG A 39 -12.58 12.38 5.39
C ARG A 39 -13.14 11.34 6.34
N GLY A 40 -14.35 10.87 6.02
CA GLY A 40 -15.04 9.81 6.77
C GLY A 40 -14.58 8.39 6.41
N THR A 41 -13.84 8.23 5.31
CA THR A 41 -13.23 6.97 4.89
C THR A 41 -12.32 6.37 5.98
N LYS A 42 -12.41 5.06 6.17
CA LYS A 42 -11.60 4.30 7.13
C LYS A 42 -10.83 3.19 6.44
N MET A 43 -9.54 3.08 6.74
CA MET A 43 -8.75 1.91 6.39
C MET A 43 -9.03 0.81 7.40
N ILE A 44 -9.62 -0.31 6.96
CA ILE A 44 -10.11 -1.38 7.83
C ILE A 44 -9.18 -2.60 7.86
N MET A 45 -8.43 -2.84 6.79
CA MET A 45 -7.56 -4.02 6.69
C MET A 45 -6.39 -3.77 5.74
N GLN A 46 -5.30 -4.49 5.99
CA GLN A 46 -4.19 -4.67 5.07
C GLN A 46 -3.94 -6.17 4.90
N VAL A 47 -3.89 -6.66 3.65
CA VAL A 47 -3.61 -8.07 3.33
C VAL A 47 -2.63 -8.11 2.17
N HIS A 48 -1.46 -8.73 2.38
CA HIS A 48 -0.37 -8.76 1.40
C HIS A 48 0.11 -7.38 0.95
N ASP A 49 -0.36 -6.89 -0.19
CA ASP A 49 -0.08 -5.59 -0.80
C ASP A 49 -1.38 -4.77 -1.02
N GLU A 50 -2.50 -5.26 -0.51
CA GLU A 50 -3.82 -4.63 -0.63
C GLU A 50 -4.20 -3.85 0.63
N LEU A 51 -4.83 -2.69 0.43
CA LEU A 51 -5.45 -1.89 1.47
C LEU A 51 -6.96 -1.88 1.26
N VAL A 52 -7.72 -2.27 2.29
CA VAL A 52 -9.17 -2.35 2.25
C VAL A 52 -9.76 -1.18 3.03
N PHE A 53 -10.77 -0.54 2.45
CA PHE A 53 -11.39 0.67 3.00
C PHE A 53 -12.90 0.50 3.14
N GLU A 54 -13.44 1.09 4.20
CA GLU A 54 -14.86 1.43 4.31
C GLU A 54 -15.00 2.90 3.92
N VAL A 55 -15.83 3.18 2.91
CA VAL A 55 -15.84 4.47 2.20
C VAL A 55 -17.27 5.01 2.17
N PRO A 56 -17.52 6.24 2.66
CA PRO A 56 -18.78 6.93 2.41
C PRO A 56 -19.01 7.09 0.90
N GLU A 57 -20.24 6.91 0.43
CA GLU A 57 -20.54 6.94 -1.02
C GLU A 57 -20.07 8.23 -1.71
N ALA A 58 -20.17 9.37 -1.01
CA ALA A 58 -19.70 10.68 -1.49
C ALA A 58 -18.18 10.80 -1.66
N GLU A 59 -17.39 9.89 -1.08
CA GLU A 59 -15.92 9.90 -1.10
C GLU A 59 -15.32 8.87 -2.07
N VAL A 60 -16.13 8.03 -2.70
CA VAL A 60 -15.68 6.94 -3.58
C VAL A 60 -14.82 7.44 -4.74
N ASP A 61 -15.25 8.51 -5.41
CA ASP A 61 -14.51 9.06 -6.55
C ASP A 61 -13.15 9.63 -6.14
N TRP A 62 -13.10 10.27 -4.97
CA TRP A 62 -11.84 10.74 -4.42
C TRP A 62 -10.90 9.58 -4.10
N LEU A 63 -11.42 8.55 -3.42
CA LEU A 63 -10.61 7.39 -3.04
C LEU A 63 -10.04 6.68 -4.27
N ARG A 64 -10.85 6.51 -5.31
CA ARG A 64 -10.45 5.89 -6.58
C ARG A 64 -9.28 6.60 -7.27
N VAL A 65 -9.14 7.91 -7.09
CA VAL A 65 -8.07 8.70 -7.71
C VAL A 65 -6.87 8.83 -6.77
N GLU A 66 -7.12 9.24 -5.53
CA GLU A 66 -6.05 9.66 -4.63
C GLU A 66 -5.32 8.48 -3.98
N VAL A 67 -6.02 7.40 -3.62
CA VAL A 67 -5.35 6.25 -2.97
C VAL A 67 -4.33 5.59 -3.90
N PRO A 68 -4.67 5.23 -5.16
CA PRO A 68 -3.67 4.71 -6.09
C PRO A 68 -2.50 5.66 -6.34
N ARG A 69 -2.79 6.97 -6.46
CA ARG A 69 -1.76 8.00 -6.65
C ARG A 69 -0.79 8.08 -5.48
N LEU A 70 -1.30 8.03 -4.25
CA LEU A 70 -0.49 8.06 -3.03
C LEU A 70 0.35 6.78 -2.91
N MET A 71 -0.25 5.61 -3.11
CA MET A 71 0.44 4.32 -3.05
C MET A 71 1.56 4.20 -4.10
N ALA A 72 1.30 4.64 -5.33
CA ALA A 72 2.32 4.65 -6.39
C ALA A 72 3.44 5.68 -6.13
N GLY A 73 3.19 6.69 -5.29
CA GLY A 73 4.09 7.82 -5.05
C GLY A 73 4.99 7.69 -3.82
N VAL A 74 4.88 6.62 -3.01
CA VAL A 74 5.61 6.52 -1.73
C VAL A 74 7.11 6.28 -1.87
N ALA A 75 7.59 5.85 -3.05
CA ALA A 75 9.00 5.64 -3.31
C ALA A 75 9.36 5.90 -4.77
N GLN A 76 10.57 6.40 -5.01
CA GLN A 76 11.16 6.48 -6.34
C GLN A 76 11.96 5.21 -6.62
N LEU A 77 11.43 4.35 -7.48
CA LEU A 77 12.04 3.11 -7.90
C LEU A 77 12.38 3.16 -9.40
N LYS A 78 13.32 2.31 -9.83
CA LYS A 78 13.67 2.19 -11.26
C LYS A 78 12.51 1.70 -12.11
N VAL A 79 11.60 0.91 -11.52
CA VAL A 79 10.34 0.47 -12.12
C VAL A 79 9.22 1.14 -11.32
N PRO A 80 8.27 1.84 -11.98
CA PRO A 80 7.22 2.55 -11.27
C PRO A 80 6.30 1.59 -10.52
N LEU A 81 5.86 2.00 -9.33
CA LEU A 81 4.83 1.29 -8.59
C LEU A 81 3.47 1.53 -9.24
N LEU A 82 2.64 0.50 -9.24
CA LEU A 82 1.29 0.52 -9.75
C LEU A 82 0.37 0.11 -8.61
N ALA A 83 -0.73 0.85 -8.45
CA ALA A 83 -1.78 0.52 -7.52
C ALA A 83 -3.10 0.56 -8.30
N GLU A 84 -3.92 -0.47 -8.12
CA GLU A 84 -5.24 -0.60 -8.73
C GLU A 84 -6.31 -0.41 -7.67
N VAL A 85 -7.50 0.01 -8.09
CA VAL A 85 -8.64 0.20 -7.19
C VAL A 85 -9.84 -0.59 -7.70
N GLY A 86 -10.41 -1.41 -6.81
CA GLY A 86 -11.68 -2.09 -7.00
C GLY A 86 -12.70 -1.57 -5.99
N THR A 87 -13.97 -1.52 -6.39
CA THR A 87 -15.10 -1.18 -5.50
C THR A 87 -16.20 -2.20 -5.69
N GLY A 88 -16.83 -2.65 -4.61
CA GLY A 88 -17.94 -3.60 -4.63
C GLY A 88 -18.59 -3.74 -3.27
#